data_AF-A0A380E3A1-F1
#
_entry.id   AF-A0A380E3A1-F1
#
_cell.length_a   1.000
_cell.length_b   1.000
_cell.length_c   1.000
_cell.angle_alpha   90.00
_cell.angle_beta   90.00
_cell.angle_gamma   90.00
#
_symmetry.space_group_name_H-M   'P 1'
#
loop_
_entity.id
_entity.type
_entity.pdbx_description
1 polymer ?
#
loop_
_entity_poly.entity_id
_entity_poly.type
_entity_poly.pdbx_seq_one_letter_code
_entity_poly.pdbx_strand_id
1 'polypeptide(L)'
;MVALPVLIEFLVKKYKPGFLYPWEKMIAIEHRHHMNYYKFVNMFTDVKHLKESAVRRSYLDILLPVPKGSKFNSNAMYLFLFIRSFIRGRDAFNIIFRLVIIAVLLMVWLSYPLVTAIIGCLFVYIILLQMTQFYSQQAYGLWPQVWPVPEEKVIKGYEQFLYRLMFVICTVFALTFIIKHMTLFYVVLIFYIVGLLTIRSIIKKLKYQETLLRD
;
A
#
# COMPACT_ATOMS: atom_id res chain seq x y z
N MET A 1 -32.55 14.01 48.32
CA MET A 1 -32.04 15.11 47.46
C MET A 1 -30.69 15.69 47.89
N VAL A 2 -30.04 15.20 48.96
CA VAL A 2 -28.75 15.75 49.46
C VAL A 2 -27.53 14.89 49.05
N ALA A 3 -27.72 13.68 48.53
CA ALA A 3 -26.63 12.78 48.18
C ALA A 3 -25.79 13.24 46.98
N LEU A 4 -26.41 13.87 45.98
CA LEU A 4 -25.72 14.38 44.78
C LEU A 4 -24.73 15.51 45.08
N PRO A 5 -25.11 16.58 45.82
CA PRO A 5 -24.17 17.66 46.15
C PRO A 5 -23.02 17.19 47.07
N VAL A 6 -23.30 16.28 48.01
CA VAL A 6 -22.26 15.71 48.89
C VAL A 6 -21.26 14.85 48.11
N LEU A 7 -21.73 14.09 47.10
CA LEU A 7 -20.86 13.34 46.21
C LEU A 7 -19.96 14.27 45.38
N ILE A 8 -20.52 15.38 44.88
CA ILE A 8 -19.78 16.38 44.09
C ILE A 8 -18.72 17.05 44.97
N GLU A 9 -19.06 17.47 46.20
CA GLU A 9 -18.08 18.03 47.13
C GLU A 9 -16.99 17.01 47.51
N PHE A 10 -17.35 15.73 47.68
CA PHE A 10 -16.38 14.68 47.98
C PHE A 10 -15.41 14.43 46.81
N LEU A 11 -15.91 14.48 45.57
CA LEU A 11 -15.07 14.38 44.36
C LEU A 11 -14.16 15.61 44.24
N VAL A 12 -14.70 16.83 44.39
CA VAL A 12 -13.93 18.07 44.31
C VAL A 12 -12.85 18.13 45.39
N LYS A 13 -13.14 17.67 46.61
CA LYS A 13 -12.16 17.64 47.72
C LYS A 13 -11.10 16.55 47.55
N LYS A 14 -11.40 15.47 46.81
CA LYS A 14 -10.44 14.42 46.42
C LYS A 14 -9.50 14.89 45.31
N TYR A 15 -9.97 15.80 44.45
CA TYR A 15 -9.17 16.49 43.43
C TYR A 15 -8.56 17.79 44.00
N LYS A 16 -7.54 17.66 44.87
CA LYS A 16 -6.78 18.80 45.42
C LYS A 16 -6.22 19.72 44.30
N PRO A 17 -6.08 21.04 44.56
CA PRO A 17 -5.72 22.07 43.59
C PRO A 17 -4.20 22.13 43.35
N GLY A 18 -3.62 21.05 42.82
CA GLY A 18 -2.19 20.98 42.48
C GLY A 18 -1.89 20.25 41.17
N PHE A 19 -2.91 19.66 40.53
CA PHE A 19 -2.76 19.09 39.20
C PHE A 19 -3.01 20.18 38.18
N LEU A 20 -1.93 20.71 37.58
CA LEU A 20 -2.02 21.47 36.33
C LEU A 20 -2.87 20.65 35.35
N TYR A 21 -4.06 21.16 35.06
CA TYR A 21 -4.98 20.49 34.15
C TYR A 21 -4.25 20.31 32.81
N PRO A 22 -4.12 19.08 32.27
CA PRO A 22 -3.27 18.83 31.11
C PRO A 22 -3.97 19.32 29.83
N TRP A 23 -4.04 20.64 29.67
CA TRP A 23 -4.70 21.34 28.56
C TRP A 23 -4.19 20.84 27.21
N GLU A 24 -2.87 20.68 27.06
CA GLU A 24 -2.25 20.10 25.85
C GLU A 24 -2.83 18.72 25.49
N LYS A 25 -3.05 17.87 26.49
CA LYS A 25 -3.63 16.54 26.28
C LYS A 25 -5.09 16.64 25.88
N MET A 26 -5.86 17.56 26.47
CA MET A 26 -7.28 17.74 26.13
C MET A 26 -7.45 18.34 24.75
N ILE A 27 -6.65 19.33 24.38
CA ILE A 27 -6.63 19.92 23.03
C ILE A 27 -6.27 18.86 21.99
N ALA A 28 -5.28 18.01 22.27
CA ALA A 28 -4.93 16.90 21.38
C ALA A 28 -6.06 15.86 21.25
N ILE A 29 -6.79 15.58 22.33
CA ILE A 29 -7.96 14.70 22.33
C ILE A 29 -9.08 15.32 21.49
N GLU A 30 -9.39 16.59 21.69
CA GLU A 30 -10.43 17.33 20.94
C GLU A 30 -10.11 17.37 19.44
N HIS A 31 -8.88 17.70 19.08
CA HIS A 31 -8.43 17.70 17.69
C HIS A 31 -8.56 16.29 17.06
N ARG A 32 -8.34 15.22 17.82
CA ARG A 32 -8.56 13.84 17.35
C ARG A 32 -10.04 13.55 17.14
N HIS A 33 -10.92 14.03 18.01
CA HIS A 33 -12.38 13.87 17.86
C HIS A 33 -12.89 14.62 16.61
N HIS A 34 -12.48 15.87 16.42
CA HIS A 34 -12.82 16.63 15.20
C HIS A 34 -12.32 15.93 13.93
N MET A 35 -11.09 15.41 13.95
CA MET A 35 -10.54 14.67 12.80
C MET A 35 -11.34 13.38 12.49
N ASN A 36 -11.81 12.67 13.52
CA ASN A 36 -12.65 11.49 13.34
C ASN A 36 -14.03 11.86 12.80
N TYR A 37 -14.63 12.95 13.28
CA TYR A 37 -15.88 13.48 12.75
C TYR A 37 -15.73 13.85 11.27
N TYR A 38 -14.69 14.59 10.91
CA TYR A 38 -14.45 14.94 9.51
C TYR A 38 -14.29 13.68 8.64
N LYS A 39 -13.55 12.67 9.09
CA LYS A 39 -13.45 11.38 8.38
C LYS A 39 -14.80 10.69 8.17
N PHE A 40 -15.67 10.71 9.18
CA PHE A 40 -17.01 10.14 9.08
C PHE A 40 -17.86 10.88 8.04
N VAL A 41 -17.87 12.22 8.08
CA VAL A 41 -18.59 13.03 7.09
C VAL A 41 -18.03 12.80 5.69
N ASN A 42 -16.71 12.64 5.57
CA ASN A 42 -16.04 12.36 4.30
C ASN A 42 -16.48 11.04 3.62
N MET A 43 -17.06 10.10 4.38
CA MET A 43 -17.64 8.89 3.79
C MET A 43 -18.93 9.17 3.01
N PHE A 44 -19.59 10.31 3.26
CA PHE A 44 -20.85 10.70 2.64
C PHE A 44 -20.69 11.87 1.68
N THR A 45 -19.86 12.85 2.01
CA THR A 45 -19.63 14.06 1.21
C THR A 45 -18.18 14.50 1.32
N ASP A 46 -17.58 14.95 0.22
CA ASP A 46 -16.16 15.32 0.21
C ASP A 46 -15.94 16.64 0.97
N VAL A 47 -15.26 16.59 2.12
CA VAL A 47 -15.08 17.74 3.02
C VAL A 47 -13.67 18.33 2.88
N LYS A 48 -13.58 19.58 2.43
CA LYS A 48 -12.31 20.32 2.19
C LYS A 48 -11.34 20.43 3.39
N HIS A 49 -11.78 20.10 4.61
CA HIS A 49 -11.01 20.26 5.85
C HIS A 49 -10.23 19.00 6.28
N LEU A 50 -10.28 17.89 5.53
CA LEU A 50 -9.36 16.78 5.76
C LEU A 50 -7.96 17.11 5.25
N LYS A 51 -7.06 17.50 6.15
CA LYS A 51 -5.63 17.34 5.91
C LYS A 51 -5.29 15.88 6.11
N GLU A 52 -4.95 15.15 5.04
CA GLU A 52 -4.34 13.83 5.16
C GLU A 52 -3.06 13.92 6.00
N SER A 53 -3.16 13.54 7.28
CA SER A 53 -1.99 13.51 8.15
C SER A 53 -1.13 12.30 7.79
N ALA A 54 -0.05 12.53 7.04
CA ALA A 54 0.96 11.54 6.72
C ALA A 54 1.76 11.13 7.98
N VAL A 55 1.24 10.18 8.76
CA VAL A 55 1.95 9.64 9.94
C VAL A 55 3.27 8.98 9.50
N ARG A 56 4.40 9.56 9.92
CA ARG A 56 5.76 9.04 9.74
C ARG A 56 5.94 7.79 10.61
N ARG A 57 6.25 6.64 10.01
CA ARG A 57 6.45 5.37 10.74
C ARG A 57 7.82 4.79 10.42
N SER A 58 8.69 4.77 11.42
CA SER A 58 10.11 4.43 11.30
C SER A 58 10.43 2.95 11.06
N TYR A 59 9.47 2.03 11.25
CA TYR A 59 9.73 0.59 11.11
C TYR A 59 9.96 0.15 9.65
N LEU A 60 9.59 0.97 8.67
CA LEU A 60 9.77 0.69 7.24
C LEU A 60 11.03 1.34 6.65
N ASP A 61 11.74 2.17 7.41
CA ASP A 61 13.02 2.77 6.96
C ASP A 61 14.14 1.72 6.88
N ILE A 62 14.02 0.58 7.59
CA ILE A 62 15.02 -0.51 7.59
C ILE A 62 15.07 -1.23 6.23
N LEU A 63 13.96 -1.26 5.48
CA LEU A 63 13.89 -1.92 4.17
C LEU A 63 14.39 -1.05 3.00
N LEU A 64 14.80 0.19 3.28
CA LEU A 64 15.24 1.17 2.29
C LEU A 64 16.69 1.60 2.54
N PRO A 65 17.70 0.77 2.18
CA PRO A 65 19.06 1.25 2.12
C PRO A 65 19.14 2.36 1.07
N VAL A 66 19.42 3.58 1.53
CA VAL A 66 19.57 4.77 0.70
C VAL A 66 20.70 4.52 -0.30
N PRO A 67 20.44 4.57 -1.63
CA PRO A 67 21.51 4.36 -2.60
C PRO A 67 22.50 5.53 -2.53
N LYS A 68 23.73 5.24 -2.09
CA LYS A 68 24.82 6.24 -1.99
C LYS A 68 25.28 6.72 -3.38
N GLY A 69 25.40 8.04 -3.49
CA GLY A 69 26.49 8.79 -4.17
C GLY A 69 26.60 8.76 -5.70
N SER A 70 26.50 7.61 -6.36
CA SER A 70 26.91 7.47 -7.77
C SER A 70 25.89 6.81 -8.72
N LYS A 71 24.75 6.33 -8.20
CA LYS A 71 23.68 5.66 -8.99
C LYS A 71 22.41 6.51 -9.16
N PHE A 72 22.52 7.82 -8.94
CA PHE A 72 21.45 8.81 -9.15
C PHE A 72 21.29 9.11 -10.65
N ASN A 73 20.80 8.14 -11.43
CA ASN A 73 20.45 8.34 -12.84
C ASN A 73 18.92 8.52 -12.95
N SER A 74 18.43 9.41 -13.82
CA SER A 74 16.99 9.62 -14.06
C SER A 74 16.23 8.30 -14.31
N ASN A 75 16.90 7.29 -14.85
CA ASN A 75 16.33 5.96 -15.09
C ASN A 75 16.13 5.12 -13.80
N ALA A 76 17.01 5.25 -12.80
CA ALA A 76 16.92 4.51 -11.54
C ALA A 76 16.19 5.28 -10.43
N MET A 77 16.08 6.60 -10.58
CA MET A 77 15.36 7.49 -9.68
C MET A 77 13.90 7.07 -9.54
N TYR A 78 13.16 6.93 -10.66
CA TYR A 78 11.74 6.55 -10.61
C TYR A 78 11.52 5.18 -9.99
N LEU A 79 12.37 4.19 -10.26
CA LEU A 79 12.30 2.89 -9.59
C LEU A 79 12.42 3.05 -8.07
N PHE A 80 13.42 3.80 -7.59
CA PHE A 80 13.60 4.05 -6.16
C PHE A 80 12.42 4.81 -5.55
N LEU A 81 11.93 5.82 -6.26
CA LEU A 81 10.77 6.63 -5.91
C LEU A 81 9.49 5.77 -5.79
N PHE A 82 9.23 4.87 -6.74
CA PHE A 82 8.10 3.93 -6.69
C PHE A 82 8.24 2.93 -5.55
N ILE A 83 9.42 2.33 -5.33
CA ILE A 83 9.64 1.42 -4.19
C ILE A 83 9.40 2.15 -2.87
N ARG A 84 9.95 3.37 -2.72
CA ARG A 84 9.78 4.17 -1.50
C ARG A 84 8.34 4.59 -1.30
N SER A 85 7.64 4.98 -2.36
CA SER A 85 6.22 5.32 -2.31
C SER A 85 5.38 4.10 -1.96
N PHE A 86 5.69 2.94 -2.52
CA PHE A 86 5.00 1.69 -2.24
C PHE A 86 5.13 1.29 -0.78
N ILE A 87 6.34 1.36 -0.23
CA ILE A 87 6.60 1.07 1.17
C ILE A 87 5.93 2.11 2.09
N ARG A 88 5.95 3.40 1.72
CA ARG A 88 5.33 4.47 2.52
C ARG A 88 3.80 4.50 2.40
N GLY A 89 3.26 4.08 1.26
CA GLY A 89 1.84 4.06 0.92
C GLY A 89 1.14 2.92 1.65
N ARG A 90 0.58 3.24 2.82
CA ARG A 90 -0.10 2.25 3.66
C ARG A 90 -1.23 1.53 2.94
N ASP A 91 -1.94 2.17 2.03
CA ASP A 91 -3.16 1.60 1.47
C ASP A 91 -2.83 0.53 0.43
N ALA A 92 -2.02 0.85 -0.59
CA ALA A 92 -1.64 -0.12 -1.61
C ALA A 92 -0.85 -1.31 -1.04
N PHE A 93 0.17 -1.05 -0.20
CA PHE A 93 0.97 -2.12 0.40
C PHE A 93 0.12 -3.06 1.28
N ASN A 94 -0.75 -2.52 2.14
CA ASN A 94 -1.61 -3.37 2.98
C ASN A 94 -2.61 -4.17 2.14
N ILE A 95 -3.19 -3.57 1.10
CA ILE A 95 -4.12 -4.28 0.21
C ILE A 95 -3.40 -5.49 -0.40
N ILE A 96 -2.23 -5.28 -0.99
CA ILE A 96 -1.48 -6.37 -1.64
C ILE A 96 -1.03 -7.42 -0.62
N PHE A 97 -0.52 -7.00 0.53
CA PHE A 97 -0.10 -7.91 1.58
C PHE A 97 -1.24 -8.81 2.05
N ARG A 98 -2.44 -8.25 2.25
CA ARG A 98 -3.65 -9.02 2.58
C ARG A 98 -4.03 -9.99 1.47
N LEU A 99 -4.02 -9.55 0.20
CA LEU A 99 -4.30 -10.43 -0.93
C LEU A 99 -3.32 -11.60 -1.02
N VAL A 100 -2.02 -11.35 -0.80
CA VAL A 100 -0.99 -12.40 -0.79
C VAL A 100 -1.25 -13.42 0.31
N ILE A 101 -1.57 -12.97 1.53
CA ILE A 101 -1.91 -13.87 2.64
C ILE A 101 -3.12 -14.73 2.31
N ILE A 102 -4.20 -14.11 1.80
CA ILE A 102 -5.44 -14.81 1.43
C ILE A 102 -5.14 -15.83 0.33
N ALA A 103 -4.35 -15.47 -0.68
CA ALA A 103 -3.97 -16.35 -1.77
C ALA A 103 -3.17 -17.57 -1.28
N VAL A 104 -2.17 -17.35 -0.42
CA VAL A 104 -1.36 -18.43 0.16
C VAL A 104 -2.23 -19.35 1.01
N LEU A 105 -3.10 -18.80 1.85
CA LEU A 105 -4.01 -19.56 2.69
C LEU A 105 -4.95 -20.43 1.84
N LEU A 106 -5.54 -19.85 0.78
CA LEU A 106 -6.37 -20.59 -0.16
C LEU A 106 -5.57 -21.70 -0.85
N MET A 107 -4.39 -21.39 -1.40
CA MET A 107 -3.55 -22.40 -2.05
C MET A 107 -3.16 -23.56 -1.13
N VAL A 108 -2.98 -23.28 0.16
CA VAL A 108 -2.70 -24.31 1.17
C VAL A 108 -3.93 -25.16 1.51
N TRP A 109 -5.13 -24.57 1.46
CA TRP A 109 -6.37 -25.23 1.81
C TRP A 109 -6.91 -26.12 0.68
N LEU A 110 -6.67 -25.75 -0.58
CA LEU A 110 -7.10 -26.53 -1.73
C LEU A 110 -6.27 -27.82 -1.91
N SER A 111 -6.97 -28.95 -2.09
CA SER A 111 -6.35 -30.27 -2.29
C SER A 111 -6.08 -30.61 -3.77
N TYR A 112 -6.80 -29.98 -4.70
CA TYR A 112 -6.70 -30.27 -6.14
C TYR A 112 -5.63 -29.41 -6.82
N PRO A 113 -4.55 -29.99 -7.38
CA PRO A 113 -3.42 -29.19 -7.87
C PRO A 113 -3.75 -28.27 -9.04
N LEU A 114 -4.61 -28.72 -9.96
CA LEU A 114 -5.05 -27.91 -11.10
C LEU A 114 -5.83 -26.68 -10.65
N VAL A 115 -6.72 -26.85 -9.66
CA VAL A 115 -7.52 -25.73 -9.12
C VAL A 115 -6.62 -24.75 -8.37
N THR A 116 -5.69 -25.25 -7.56
CA THR A 116 -4.68 -24.43 -6.87
C THR A 116 -3.83 -23.62 -7.87
N ALA A 117 -3.46 -24.21 -9.01
CA ALA A 117 -2.71 -23.51 -10.05
C ALA A 117 -3.52 -22.39 -10.73
N ILE A 118 -4.79 -22.66 -11.07
CA ILE A 118 -5.68 -21.64 -11.64
C ILE A 118 -5.89 -20.48 -10.66
N ILE A 119 -6.11 -20.79 -9.39
CA ILE A 119 -6.29 -19.77 -8.34
C ILE A 119 -5.01 -18.94 -8.17
N GLY A 120 -3.84 -19.56 -8.09
CA GLY A 120 -2.58 -18.83 -7.97
C GLY A 120 -2.35 -17.89 -9.17
N CYS A 121 -2.64 -18.36 -10.38
CA CYS A 121 -2.59 -17.57 -11.62
C CYS A 121 -3.54 -16.35 -11.54
N LEU A 122 -4.77 -16.57 -11.10
CA LEU A 122 -5.77 -15.52 -10.92
C LEU A 122 -5.33 -14.49 -9.87
N PHE A 123 -4.75 -14.92 -8.74
CA PHE A 123 -4.25 -13.98 -7.73
C PHE A 123 -3.04 -13.16 -8.22
N VAL A 124 -2.11 -13.77 -8.96
CA VAL A 124 -1.01 -13.03 -9.61
C VAL A 124 -1.58 -11.94 -10.52
N TYR A 125 -2.59 -12.29 -11.33
CA TYR A 125 -3.26 -11.34 -12.21
C TYR A 125 -3.91 -10.19 -11.45
N ILE A 126 -4.72 -10.49 -10.42
CA ILE A 126 -5.38 -9.45 -9.61
C ILE A 126 -4.35 -8.55 -8.92
N ILE A 127 -3.30 -9.10 -8.33
CA ILE A 127 -2.29 -8.29 -7.64
C ILE A 127 -1.59 -7.33 -8.63
N LEU A 128 -1.25 -7.78 -9.83
CA LEU A 128 -0.66 -6.93 -10.86
C LEU A 128 -1.63 -5.84 -11.35
N LEU A 129 -2.92 -6.13 -11.44
CA LEU A 129 -3.93 -5.11 -11.71
C LEU A 129 -4.01 -4.05 -10.60
N GLN A 130 -3.96 -4.47 -9.33
CA GLN A 130 -3.95 -3.55 -8.19
C GLN A 130 -2.73 -2.60 -8.24
N MET A 131 -1.57 -3.10 -8.65
CA MET A 131 -0.38 -2.24 -8.86
C MET A 131 -0.60 -1.17 -9.93
N THR A 132 -1.36 -1.49 -10.98
CA THR A 132 -1.65 -0.54 -12.06
C THR A 132 -2.51 0.62 -11.57
N GLN A 133 -3.46 0.36 -10.66
CA GLN A 133 -4.23 1.43 -10.02
C GLN A 133 -3.35 2.32 -9.14
N PHE A 134 -2.40 1.73 -8.42
CA PHE A 134 -1.40 2.46 -7.66
C PHE A 134 -0.52 3.36 -8.56
N TYR A 135 -0.11 2.87 -9.74
CA TYR A 135 0.61 3.70 -10.71
C TYR A 135 -0.18 4.96 -11.07
N SER A 136 -1.45 4.82 -11.44
CA SER A 136 -2.29 5.95 -11.82
C SER A 136 -2.38 6.99 -10.69
N GLN A 137 -2.60 6.56 -9.44
CA GLN A 137 -2.62 7.47 -8.29
C GLN A 137 -1.30 8.22 -8.07
N GLN A 138 -0.17 7.57 -8.35
CA GLN A 138 1.16 8.16 -8.15
C GLN A 138 1.60 9.04 -9.33
N ALA A 139 1.33 8.58 -10.56
CA ALA A 139 1.71 9.23 -11.81
C ALA A 139 0.87 10.48 -12.09
N TYR A 140 -0.39 10.53 -11.68
CA TYR A 140 -1.21 11.75 -11.75
C TYR A 140 -1.21 12.57 -10.45
N GLY A 141 -0.45 12.13 -9.43
CA GLY A 141 -0.33 12.80 -8.14
C GLY A 141 0.74 13.89 -8.11
N LEU A 142 1.34 14.12 -6.94
CA LEU A 142 2.33 15.19 -6.73
C LEU A 142 3.68 14.99 -7.47
N TRP A 143 3.97 13.79 -7.94
CA TRP A 143 5.32 13.38 -8.34
C TRP A 143 5.81 14.00 -9.66
N PRO A 144 4.99 14.14 -10.72
CA PRO A 144 5.38 14.87 -11.93
C PRO A 144 5.60 16.37 -11.68
N GLN A 145 4.91 16.96 -10.68
CA GLN A 145 5.06 18.37 -10.33
C GLN A 145 6.40 18.66 -9.63
N VAL A 146 6.89 17.71 -8.83
CA VAL A 146 8.17 17.84 -8.09
C VAL A 146 9.37 17.48 -8.95
N TRP A 147 9.23 16.55 -9.90
CA TRP A 147 10.33 16.11 -10.77
C TRP A 147 9.83 15.87 -12.20
N PRO A 148 9.82 16.91 -13.07
CA PRO A 148 9.36 16.77 -14.44
C PRO A 148 10.41 16.05 -15.28
N VAL A 149 10.09 14.85 -15.73
CA VAL A 149 10.95 14.00 -16.57
C VAL A 149 10.07 13.42 -17.67
N PRO A 150 10.62 13.17 -18.87
CA PRO A 150 9.87 12.52 -19.95
C PRO A 150 9.11 11.29 -19.45
N GLU A 151 7.81 11.23 -19.72
CA GLU A 151 6.89 10.17 -19.27
C GLU A 151 7.39 8.76 -19.64
N GLU A 152 8.07 8.63 -20.78
CA GLU A 152 8.74 7.39 -21.20
C GLU A 152 9.72 6.82 -20.15
N LYS A 153 10.42 7.68 -19.41
CA LYS A 153 11.34 7.26 -18.34
C LYS A 153 10.58 6.88 -17.08
N VAL A 154 9.40 7.47 -16.84
CA VAL A 154 8.51 7.14 -15.73
C VAL A 154 7.94 5.74 -15.93
N ILE A 155 7.43 5.42 -17.13
CA ILE A 155 6.93 4.07 -17.43
C ILE A 155 8.04 3.04 -17.28
N LYS A 156 9.23 3.29 -17.84
CA LYS A 156 10.35 2.33 -17.74
C LYS A 156 10.75 2.06 -16.28
N GLY A 157 10.73 3.09 -15.43
CA GLY A 157 10.97 2.93 -13.99
C GLY A 157 9.88 2.10 -13.31
N TYR A 158 8.61 2.33 -13.67
CA TYR A 158 7.47 1.56 -13.17
C TYR A 158 7.47 0.11 -13.66
N GLU A 159 7.82 -0.14 -14.92
CA GLU A 159 7.96 -1.47 -15.52
C GLU A 159 8.98 -2.30 -14.73
N GLN A 160 10.17 -1.76 -14.48
CA GLN A 160 11.20 -2.46 -13.70
C GLN A 160 10.74 -2.75 -12.26
N PHE A 161 9.99 -1.82 -11.66
CA PHE A 161 9.40 -2.02 -10.34
C PHE A 161 8.36 -3.15 -10.35
N LEU A 162 7.47 -3.16 -11.35
CA LEU A 162 6.43 -4.18 -11.51
C LEU A 162 7.04 -5.57 -11.72
N TYR A 163 8.10 -5.68 -12.53
CA TYR A 163 8.86 -6.92 -12.71
C TYR A 163 9.47 -7.43 -11.41
N ARG A 164 10.08 -6.54 -10.60
CA ARG A 164 10.68 -6.93 -9.32
C ARG A 164 9.62 -7.42 -8.33
N LEU A 165 8.49 -6.73 -8.25
CA LEU A 165 7.39 -7.10 -7.37
C LEU A 165 6.72 -8.41 -7.82
N MET A 166 6.51 -8.59 -9.12
CA MET A 166 6.03 -9.85 -9.70
C MET A 166 6.95 -11.01 -9.34
N PHE A 167 8.26 -10.82 -9.43
CA PHE A 167 9.22 -11.87 -9.08
C PHE A 167 9.10 -12.29 -7.61
N VAL A 168 8.94 -11.34 -6.68
CA VAL A 168 8.74 -11.65 -5.26
C VAL A 168 7.42 -12.38 -5.02
N ILE A 169 6.32 -11.99 -5.66
CA ILE A 169 5.02 -12.67 -5.47
C ILE A 169 5.04 -14.07 -6.09
N CYS A 170 5.54 -14.19 -7.32
CA CYS A 170 5.64 -15.48 -7.99
C CYS A 170 6.57 -16.45 -7.25
N THR A 171 7.67 -15.98 -6.66
CA THR A 171 8.53 -16.84 -5.82
C THR A 171 7.81 -17.33 -4.56
N VAL A 172 7.05 -16.47 -3.89
CA VAL A 172 6.24 -16.89 -2.72
C VAL A 172 5.17 -17.92 -3.09
N PHE A 173 4.44 -17.70 -4.19
CA PHE A 173 3.40 -18.64 -4.65
C PHE A 173 4.02 -19.94 -5.17
N ALA A 174 5.15 -19.87 -5.87
CA ALA A 174 5.92 -21.01 -6.32
C ALA A 174 6.34 -21.90 -5.14
N LEU A 175 6.94 -21.30 -4.11
CA LEU A 175 7.36 -22.03 -2.91
C LEU A 175 6.15 -22.69 -2.21
N THR A 176 5.06 -21.95 -2.07
CA THR A 176 3.81 -22.46 -1.47
C THR A 176 3.28 -23.68 -2.24
N PHE A 177 3.31 -23.61 -3.59
CA PHE A 177 2.85 -24.70 -4.45
C PHE A 177 3.75 -25.93 -4.37
N ILE A 178 5.08 -25.75 -4.39
CA ILE A 178 6.05 -26.86 -4.30
C ILE A 178 5.89 -27.62 -2.98
N ILE A 179 5.73 -26.90 -1.87
CA ILE A 179 5.56 -27.51 -0.54
C ILE A 179 4.30 -28.38 -0.48
N LYS A 180 3.22 -27.99 -1.18
CA LYS A 180 1.95 -28.74 -1.20
C LYS A 180 1.89 -29.85 -2.24
N HIS A 181 2.45 -29.62 -3.41
CA HIS A 181 2.34 -30.51 -4.57
C HIS A 181 3.71 -30.81 -5.16
N MET A 182 4.54 -31.53 -4.40
CA MET A 182 5.91 -31.88 -4.78
C MET A 182 6.02 -32.60 -6.13
N THR A 183 5.01 -33.38 -6.51
CA THR A 183 4.97 -34.14 -7.76
C THR A 183 4.80 -33.27 -9.01
N LEU A 184 4.24 -32.05 -8.88
CA LEU A 184 3.86 -31.18 -10.00
C LEU A 184 4.72 -29.90 -10.06
N PHE A 185 6.01 -30.01 -9.78
CA PHE A 185 6.90 -28.85 -9.69
C PHE A 185 6.91 -28.00 -10.98
N TYR A 186 6.72 -28.62 -12.15
CA TYR A 186 6.73 -27.96 -13.46
C TYR A 186 5.61 -26.92 -13.63
N VAL A 187 4.50 -27.04 -12.89
CA VAL A 187 3.38 -26.09 -12.90
C VAL A 187 3.81 -24.71 -12.39
N VAL A 188 4.89 -24.62 -11.61
CA VAL A 188 5.44 -23.35 -11.13
C VAL A 188 5.82 -22.39 -12.26
N LEU A 189 6.29 -22.92 -13.40
CA LEU A 189 6.65 -22.11 -14.55
C LEU A 189 5.44 -21.34 -15.11
N ILE A 190 4.23 -21.89 -14.97
CA ILE A 190 3.00 -21.24 -15.43
C ILE A 190 2.77 -19.92 -14.67
N PHE A 191 3.06 -19.85 -13.37
CA PHE A 191 2.93 -18.60 -12.62
C PHE A 191 3.83 -17.49 -13.16
N TYR A 192 5.08 -17.84 -13.53
CA TYR A 192 5.99 -16.88 -14.14
C TYR A 192 5.52 -16.45 -15.53
N ILE A 193 5.06 -17.38 -16.36
CA ILE A 193 4.53 -17.07 -17.71
C ILE A 193 3.34 -16.12 -17.61
N VAL A 194 2.38 -16.43 -16.74
CA VAL A 194 1.19 -15.60 -16.51
C VAL A 194 1.58 -14.21 -16.01
N GLY A 195 2.53 -14.14 -15.05
CA GLY A 195 3.04 -12.86 -14.55
C GLY A 195 3.62 -11.99 -15.67
N LEU A 196 4.47 -12.58 -16.52
CA LEU A 196 5.07 -11.87 -17.66
C LEU A 196 4.02 -11.40 -18.68
N LEU A 197 3.04 -12.25 -19.02
CA LEU A 197 1.94 -11.89 -19.93
C LEU A 197 1.09 -10.74 -19.37
N THR A 198 0.80 -10.78 -18.07
CA THR A 198 0.02 -9.74 -17.40
C THR A 198 0.76 -8.41 -17.39
N ILE A 199 2.07 -8.41 -17.09
CA ILE A 199 2.89 -7.20 -17.17
C ILE A 199 2.89 -6.61 -18.59
N ARG A 200 3.09 -7.45 -19.61
CA ARG A 200 3.04 -7.00 -21.01
C ARG A 200 1.69 -6.37 -21.37
N SER A 201 0.58 -6.95 -20.91
CA SER A 201 -0.76 -6.40 -21.11
C SER A 201 -0.93 -5.03 -20.45
N ILE A 202 -0.48 -4.90 -19.20
CA ILE A 202 -0.54 -3.65 -18.43
C ILE A 202 0.29 -2.55 -19.09
N ILE A 203 1.53 -2.85 -19.49
CA ILE A 203 2.42 -1.86 -20.10
C ILE A 203 1.90 -1.40 -21.46
N LYS A 204 1.38 -2.32 -22.27
CA LYS A 204 0.74 -1.97 -23.54
C LYS A 204 -0.43 -1.01 -23.32
N LYS A 205 -1.24 -1.27 -22.30
CA LYS A 205 -2.38 -0.41 -21.92
C LYS A 205 -1.92 0.97 -21.45
N LEU A 206 -0.87 1.03 -20.63
CA LEU A 206 -0.29 2.29 -20.14
C LEU A 206 0.27 3.14 -21.29
N LYS A 207 1.05 2.54 -22.18
CA LYS A 207 1.63 3.25 -23.34
C LYS A 207 0.55 3.76 -24.30
N TYR A 208 -0.55 3.02 -24.45
CA TYR A 208 -1.69 3.47 -25.26
C TYR A 208 -2.42 4.67 -24.66
N GLN A 209 -2.55 4.73 -23.34
CA GLN A 209 -3.16 5.91 -22.69
C GLN A 209 -2.30 7.17 -22.85
N GLU A 210 -0.98 7.06 -22.82
CA GLU A 210 -0.10 8.21 -23.05
C GLU A 210 -0.20 8.75 -24.47
N THR A 211 -0.29 7.88 -25.48
CA THR A 211 -0.45 8.34 -26.87
C THR A 211 -1.72 9.14 -27.07
N LEU A 212 -2.79 8.82 -26.33
CA LEU A 212 -4.07 9.55 -26.40
C LEU A 212 -4.08 10.90 -25.69
N LEU A 213 -3.15 11.12 -24.75
CA LEU A 213 -3.04 12.39 -24.02
C LEU A 213 -2.11 13.39 -24.72
N ARG A 214 -1.38 12.92 -25.75
CA ARG A 214 -0.42 13.70 -26.52
C ARG A 214 -0.99 14.30 -27.80
N ASP A 215 -2.16 13.81 -28.22
CA ASP A 215 -2.97 14.30 -29.35
C ASP A 215 -4.10 15.19 -28.82
#